data_AF-A0A8I2YTX2-F1
#
_entry.id   AF-A0A8I2YTX2-F1
#
_cell.length_a   1.000
_cell.length_b   1.000
_cell.length_c   1.000
_cell.angle_alpha   90.00
_cell.angle_beta   90.00
_cell.angle_gamma   90.00
#
_symmetry.space_group_name_H-M   'P 1'
#
loop_
_entity.id
_entity.type
_entity.pdbx_description
1 polymer ?
#
loop_
_entity_poly.entity_id
_entity_poly.type
_entity_poly.pdbx_seq_one_letter_code
_entity_poly.pdbx_strand_id
1 'polypeptide(L)'
;MNGEYTCNACSHVNLSIDRLKKLFYYNVVLTSDTKALLFISTLRSEELTRAAVKALHLESSVSIESCIRILQLCEGLEELSLHVPVFPRHAITSSFDSPAKPLLPHLYKFYKLGSLTINLSTIFVGDEAVYLPHVPLFERITHLHITNTWVLWGRSTGLESLANLTHLSLHISTMYLHVLHLRALLRGNRLQVLVLWRREPETYNHVQCCLSSISIRDARIVIMNSALFREYTHEEHAFWDYVGAMVRWRKASMGKISQTHWLVTYKNSCS
;
A
#
# COMPACT_ATOMS: atom_id res chain seq x y z
N MET A 1 -48.59 -43.46 1.00
CA MET A 1 -47.22 -43.73 0.52
C MET A 1 -46.41 -42.48 0.80
N ASN A 2 -45.64 -42.54 1.88
CA ASN A 2 -44.76 -41.48 2.35
C ASN A 2 -43.45 -41.60 1.59
N GLY A 3 -43.06 -40.56 0.85
CA GLY A 3 -41.73 -40.41 0.29
C GLY A 3 -41.00 -39.30 1.02
N GLU A 4 -40.36 -39.64 2.14
CA GLU A 4 -39.36 -38.80 2.77
C GLU A 4 -38.07 -38.89 1.94
N TYR A 5 -37.73 -37.80 1.25
CA TYR A 5 -36.38 -37.61 0.71
C TYR A 5 -35.56 -36.84 1.75
N THR A 6 -34.91 -37.54 2.67
CA THR A 6 -33.87 -36.95 3.51
C THR A 6 -32.55 -36.96 2.75
N CYS A 7 -32.16 -35.82 2.19
CA CYS A 7 -30.81 -35.59 1.72
C CYS A 7 -29.93 -35.15 2.90
N ASN A 8 -29.31 -36.12 3.58
CA ASN A 8 -28.33 -35.89 4.63
C ASN A 8 -26.94 -35.61 4.03
N ALA A 9 -26.70 -34.39 3.52
CA ALA A 9 -25.33 -33.91 3.24
C ALA A 9 -25.29 -32.41 2.87
N CYS A 10 -25.89 -31.53 3.66
CA CYS A 10 -25.57 -30.10 3.63
C CYS A 10 -25.64 -29.59 5.07
N SER A 11 -24.51 -29.63 5.77
CA SER A 11 -24.34 -28.84 7.00
C SER A 11 -24.53 -27.37 6.64
N HIS A 12 -25.77 -26.89 6.83
CA HIS A 12 -26.14 -25.50 6.62
C HIS A 12 -25.25 -24.62 7.49
N VAL A 13 -24.28 -23.97 6.87
CA VAL A 13 -23.54 -22.90 7.51
C VAL A 13 -24.51 -21.73 7.66
N ASN A 14 -25.22 -21.68 8.79
CA ASN A 14 -25.99 -20.51 9.22
C ASN A 14 -25.00 -19.39 9.59
N LEU A 15 -24.46 -18.72 8.57
CA LEU A 15 -23.75 -17.47 8.75
C LEU A 15 -24.77 -16.41 9.15
N SER A 16 -24.65 -15.85 10.35
CA SER A 16 -25.45 -14.70 10.74
C SER A 16 -25.21 -13.54 9.78
N ILE A 17 -26.24 -12.70 9.59
CA ILE A 17 -26.16 -11.49 8.76
C ILE A 17 -24.95 -10.63 9.17
N ASP A 18 -24.64 -10.55 10.46
CA ASP A 18 -23.49 -9.81 10.97
C ASP A 18 -22.15 -10.38 10.52
N ARG A 19 -22.03 -11.71 10.44
CA ARG A 19 -20.82 -12.36 9.92
C ARG A 19 -20.66 -12.10 8.42
N LEU A 20 -21.75 -12.15 7.67
CA LEU A 20 -21.74 -11.81 6.25
C LEU A 20 -21.35 -10.35 6.02
N LYS A 21 -21.90 -9.41 6.80
CA LYS A 21 -21.52 -7.99 6.73
C LYS A 21 -20.03 -7.78 7.00
N LYS A 22 -19.48 -8.44 8.01
CA LYS A 22 -18.03 -8.39 8.29
C LYS A 22 -17.20 -8.88 7.11
N LEU A 23 -17.66 -9.91 6.40
CA LEU A 23 -16.97 -10.41 5.20
C LEU A 23 -17.09 -9.45 4.02
N PHE A 24 -18.31 -8.94 3.74
CA PHE A 24 -18.55 -8.05 2.60
C PHE A 24 -17.88 -6.68 2.72
N TYR A 25 -17.76 -6.17 3.95
CA TYR A 25 -17.17 -4.85 4.19
C TYR A 25 -15.73 -4.92 4.71
N TYR A 26 -15.13 -6.11 4.81
CA TYR A 26 -13.74 -6.25 5.26
C TYR A 26 -12.78 -5.44 4.39
N ASN A 27 -12.86 -5.65 3.07
CA ASN A 27 -12.06 -4.97 2.05
C ASN A 27 -12.99 -4.18 1.14
N VAL A 28 -12.83 -2.85 1.12
CA VAL A 28 -13.65 -1.93 0.33
C VAL A 28 -12.79 -1.20 -0.69
N VAL A 29 -13.13 -1.36 -1.97
CA VAL A 29 -12.48 -0.65 -3.08
C VAL A 29 -13.44 0.36 -3.69
N LEU A 30 -13.08 1.64 -3.66
CA LEU A 30 -13.89 2.73 -4.18
C LEU A 30 -13.19 3.37 -5.37
N THR A 31 -13.77 3.13 -6.54
CA THR A 31 -13.19 3.53 -7.83
C THR A 31 -13.74 4.85 -8.38
N SER A 32 -14.72 5.46 -7.70
CA SER A 32 -15.35 6.71 -8.12
C SER A 32 -16.11 7.38 -6.98
N ASP A 33 -16.36 8.68 -7.12
CA ASP A 33 -17.16 9.44 -6.14
C ASP A 33 -18.59 8.94 -6.01
N THR A 34 -19.23 8.47 -7.09
CA THR A 34 -20.57 7.88 -7.01
C THR A 34 -20.60 6.68 -6.05
N LYS A 35 -19.61 5.78 -6.15
CA LYS A 35 -19.48 4.65 -5.23
C LYS A 35 -19.15 5.11 -3.82
N ALA A 36 -18.29 6.12 -3.68
CA ALA A 36 -17.93 6.68 -2.38
C ALA A 36 -19.14 7.29 -1.66
N LEU A 37 -19.99 8.04 -2.36
CA LEU A 37 -21.21 8.63 -1.79
C LEU A 37 -22.22 7.56 -1.35
N LEU A 38 -22.41 6.51 -2.15
CA LEU A 38 -23.25 5.36 -1.75
C LEU A 38 -22.71 4.69 -0.50
N PHE A 39 -21.39 4.48 -0.44
CA PHE A 39 -20.74 3.88 0.71
C PHE A 39 -20.82 4.75 1.97
N ILE A 40 -20.70 6.08 1.85
CA ILE A 40 -20.92 7.02 2.96
C ILE A 40 -22.34 6.86 3.53
N SER A 41 -23.35 6.75 2.67
CA SER A 41 -24.73 6.53 3.10
C SER A 41 -24.90 5.22 3.88
N THR A 42 -24.22 4.14 3.45
CA THR A 42 -24.17 2.88 4.21
C THR A 42 -23.48 3.03 5.56
N LEU A 43 -22.32 3.67 5.61
CA LEU A 43 -21.57 3.87 6.86
C LEU A 43 -22.34 4.69 7.90
N ARG A 44 -23.13 5.68 7.45
CA ARG A 44 -23.97 6.51 8.33
C ARG A 44 -25.15 5.75 8.94
N SER A 45 -25.69 4.77 8.22
CA SER A 45 -26.86 4.00 8.66
C SER A 45 -26.49 2.80 9.52
N GLU A 46 -25.27 2.28 9.42
CA GLU A 46 -24.90 1.02 10.06
C GLU A 46 -23.56 1.07 10.82
N GLU A 47 -23.63 1.02 12.16
CA GLU A 47 -22.44 1.00 13.04
C GLU A 47 -21.54 -0.22 12.82
N LEU A 48 -22.14 -1.41 12.64
CA LEU A 48 -21.38 -2.63 12.39
C LEU A 48 -20.51 -2.52 11.13
N THR A 49 -20.98 -1.78 10.12
CA THR A 49 -20.24 -1.57 8.87
C THR A 49 -19.03 -0.67 9.08
N ARG A 50 -19.13 0.36 9.94
CA ARG A 50 -17.99 1.24 10.29
C ARG A 50 -16.82 0.51 10.94
N ALA A 51 -17.13 -0.48 11.79
CA ALA A 51 -16.13 -1.30 12.48
C ALA A 51 -15.61 -2.48 11.63
N ALA A 52 -16.41 -2.94 10.66
CA ALA A 52 -16.09 -4.06 9.78
C ALA A 52 -15.01 -3.72 8.74
N VAL A 53 -14.89 -2.45 8.32
CA VAL A 53 -13.90 -2.02 7.33
C VAL A 53 -12.49 -2.12 7.90
N LYS A 54 -11.69 -3.04 7.33
CA LYS A 54 -10.29 -3.29 7.70
C LYS A 54 -9.32 -2.82 6.64
N ALA A 55 -9.64 -3.04 5.37
CA ALA A 55 -8.89 -2.56 4.23
C ALA A 55 -9.75 -1.61 3.41
N LEU A 56 -9.20 -0.44 3.09
CA LEU A 56 -9.87 0.58 2.28
C LEU A 56 -8.95 1.04 1.16
N HIS A 57 -9.42 0.94 -0.08
CA HIS A 57 -8.71 1.39 -1.27
C HIS A 57 -9.50 2.52 -1.94
N LEU A 58 -8.89 3.71 -1.99
CA LEU A 58 -9.46 4.93 -2.55
C LEU A 58 -8.69 5.30 -3.82
N GLU A 59 -9.32 5.09 -4.97
CA GLU A 59 -8.71 5.36 -6.28
C GLU A 59 -8.66 6.85 -6.61
N SER A 60 -7.88 7.19 -7.64
CA SER A 60 -7.67 8.57 -8.08
C SER A 60 -8.93 9.34 -8.49
N SER A 61 -10.02 8.64 -8.77
CA SER A 61 -11.32 9.21 -9.18
C SER A 61 -12.25 9.49 -7.99
N VAL A 62 -11.82 9.24 -6.76
CA VAL A 62 -12.54 9.66 -5.54
C VAL A 62 -12.02 11.02 -5.11
N SER A 63 -12.91 11.97 -4.82
CA SER A 63 -12.52 13.30 -4.36
C SER A 63 -11.98 13.27 -2.93
N ILE A 64 -11.14 14.26 -2.61
CA ILE A 64 -10.60 14.44 -1.26
C ILE A 64 -11.73 14.59 -0.23
N GLU A 65 -12.81 15.28 -0.58
CA GLU A 65 -13.96 15.47 0.30
C GLU A 65 -14.63 14.14 0.65
N SER A 66 -14.91 13.30 -0.36
CA SER A 66 -15.42 11.94 -0.14
C SER A 66 -14.47 11.12 0.74
N CYS A 67 -13.17 11.21 0.50
CA CYS A 67 -12.16 10.50 1.29
C CYS A 67 -12.18 10.92 2.75
N ILE A 68 -12.21 12.23 3.03
CA ILE A 68 -12.31 12.76 4.39
C ILE A 68 -13.56 12.22 5.09
N ARG A 69 -14.73 12.28 4.42
CA ARG A 69 -15.99 11.80 4.98
C ARG A 69 -15.95 10.30 5.28
N ILE A 70 -15.37 9.50 4.39
CA ILE A 70 -15.21 8.05 4.61
C ILE A 70 -14.28 7.79 5.79
N LEU A 71 -13.09 8.42 5.80
CA LEU A 71 -12.12 8.26 6.88
C LEU A 71 -12.71 8.70 8.23
N GLN A 72 -13.54 9.74 8.29
CA GLN A 72 -14.24 10.16 9.51
C GLN A 72 -15.19 9.08 10.04
N LEU A 73 -15.83 8.31 9.16
CA LEU A 73 -16.84 7.30 9.52
C LEU A 73 -16.23 5.92 9.83
N CYS A 74 -15.12 5.55 9.20
CA CYS A 74 -14.46 4.27 9.50
C CYS A 74 -13.82 4.26 10.90
N GLU A 75 -13.85 3.12 11.58
CA GLU A 75 -13.32 2.99 12.96
C GLU A 75 -12.25 1.89 13.08
N GLY A 76 -12.27 0.91 12.18
CA GLY A 76 -11.51 -0.33 12.32
C GLY A 76 -10.31 -0.50 11.40
N LEU A 77 -9.84 0.56 10.72
CA LEU A 77 -8.92 0.45 9.59
C LEU A 77 -7.52 -0.05 9.97
N GLU A 78 -7.03 -1.02 9.21
CA GLU A 78 -5.75 -1.73 9.37
C GLU A 78 -4.86 -1.61 8.12
N GLU A 79 -5.49 -1.45 6.94
CA GLU A 79 -4.85 -1.21 5.65
C GLU A 79 -5.52 -0.05 4.91
N LEU A 80 -4.72 0.80 4.27
CA LEU A 80 -5.22 1.94 3.52
C LEU A 80 -4.40 2.18 2.26
N SER A 81 -5.07 2.22 1.11
CA SER A 81 -4.50 2.75 -0.13
C SER A 81 -5.16 4.05 -0.54
N LEU A 82 -4.37 5.13 -0.61
CA LEU A 82 -4.78 6.46 -1.03
C LEU A 82 -4.09 6.85 -2.34
N HIS A 83 -4.81 6.73 -3.45
CA HIS A 83 -4.36 7.13 -4.79
C HIS A 83 -4.93 8.47 -5.27
N VAL A 84 -5.57 9.20 -4.36
CA VAL A 84 -6.27 10.45 -4.66
C VAL A 84 -5.25 11.55 -5.00
N PRO A 85 -5.28 12.10 -6.22
CA PRO A 85 -4.38 13.18 -6.60
C PRO A 85 -4.79 14.46 -5.87
N VAL A 86 -3.82 15.16 -5.31
CA VAL A 86 -4.03 16.52 -4.79
C VAL A 86 -3.33 17.49 -5.70
N PHE A 87 -4.11 18.26 -6.46
CA PHE A 87 -3.58 19.26 -7.37
C PHE A 87 -3.27 20.55 -6.59
N PRO A 88 -2.03 21.07 -6.64
CA PRO A 88 -1.65 22.30 -5.93
C PRO A 88 -2.48 23.53 -6.29
N ARG A 89 -3.15 23.54 -7.47
CA ARG A 89 -3.96 24.67 -7.91
C ARG A 89 -5.14 24.98 -6.99
N HIS A 90 -5.66 24.00 -6.26
CA HIS A 90 -6.72 24.22 -5.27
C HIS A 90 -6.20 24.78 -3.94
N ALA A 91 -4.89 24.67 -3.67
CA ALA A 91 -4.26 25.24 -2.47
C ALA A 91 -3.89 26.73 -2.63
N ILE A 92 -3.91 27.26 -3.85
CA ILE A 92 -3.53 28.66 -4.14
C ILE A 92 -4.75 29.60 -4.11
N THR A 93 -5.97 29.08 -4.28
CA THR A 93 -7.19 29.92 -4.39
C THR A 93 -8.15 29.83 -3.20
N SER A 94 -8.04 28.80 -2.35
CA SER A 94 -8.73 28.81 -1.06
C SER A 94 -7.87 29.58 -0.06
N SER A 95 -8.47 30.52 0.65
CA SER A 95 -7.91 31.31 1.74
C SER A 95 -6.79 30.64 2.55
N PHE A 96 -5.92 31.47 3.13
CA PHE A 96 -4.85 31.14 4.10
C PHE A 96 -5.23 30.19 5.26
N ASP A 97 -6.49 29.75 5.35
CA ASP A 97 -7.06 28.89 6.39
C ASP A 97 -7.27 27.43 5.96
N SER A 98 -7.00 27.06 4.70
CA SER A 98 -7.08 25.64 4.30
C SER A 98 -5.87 24.89 4.87
N PRO A 99 -6.07 23.85 5.70
CA PRO A 99 -4.95 23.19 6.37
C PRO A 99 -4.03 22.56 5.33
N ALA A 100 -2.73 22.82 5.43
CA ALA A 100 -1.70 22.28 4.53
C ALA A 100 -1.70 20.74 4.39
N LYS A 101 -2.44 20.03 5.25
CA LYS A 101 -2.45 18.57 5.40
C LYS A 101 -3.89 18.05 5.69
N PRO A 102 -4.85 18.16 4.74
CA PRO A 102 -6.27 17.99 5.03
C PRO A 102 -6.66 16.56 5.44
N LEU A 103 -5.92 15.54 5.00
CA LEU A 103 -6.21 14.14 5.32
C LEU A 103 -5.52 13.67 6.61
N LEU A 104 -4.43 14.30 7.00
CA LEU A 104 -3.53 13.78 8.05
C LEU A 104 -4.20 13.66 9.43
N PRO A 105 -4.99 14.63 9.92
CA PRO A 105 -5.70 14.50 11.20
C PRO A 105 -6.66 13.30 11.23
N HIS A 106 -7.27 12.98 10.08
CA HIS A 106 -8.21 11.87 9.97
C HIS A 106 -7.52 10.50 9.97
N LEU A 107 -6.21 10.46 9.67
CA LEU A 107 -5.43 9.23 9.70
C LEU A 107 -4.93 8.90 11.10
N TYR A 108 -4.70 9.89 11.96
CA TYR A 108 -4.14 9.68 13.30
C TYR A 108 -4.99 8.81 14.24
N LYS A 109 -6.31 8.75 14.03
CA LYS A 109 -7.20 7.92 14.85
C LYS A 109 -7.03 6.42 14.61
N PHE A 110 -6.47 6.00 13.48
CA PHE A 110 -6.31 4.58 13.14
C PHE A 110 -5.04 4.01 13.75
N TYR A 111 -5.09 3.68 15.05
CA TYR A 111 -3.93 3.14 15.78
C TYR A 111 -3.50 1.74 15.34
N LYS A 112 -4.35 1.00 14.63
CA LYS A 112 -4.05 -0.31 14.06
C LYS A 112 -3.61 -0.27 12.61
N LEU A 113 -3.57 0.90 11.98
CA LEU A 113 -3.14 1.05 10.59
C LEU A 113 -1.68 0.63 10.47
N GLY A 114 -1.46 -0.54 9.85
CA GLY A 114 -0.14 -1.16 9.71
C GLY A 114 0.36 -1.17 8.26
N SER A 115 -0.56 -1.19 7.30
CA SER A 115 -0.26 -1.08 5.86
C SER A 115 -0.77 0.24 5.30
N LEU A 116 0.10 0.96 4.59
CA LEU A 116 -0.23 2.23 3.95
C LEU A 116 0.35 2.28 2.54
N THR A 117 -0.52 2.45 1.56
CA THR A 117 -0.19 2.84 0.19
C THR A 117 -0.57 4.30 0.00
N ILE A 118 0.39 5.16 -0.35
CA ILE A 118 0.13 6.59 -0.39
C ILE A 118 0.93 7.32 -1.47
N ASN A 119 0.35 8.41 -1.96
CA ASN A 119 1.09 9.50 -2.56
C ASN A 119 1.37 10.56 -1.47
N LEU A 120 2.62 10.77 -1.07
CA LEU A 120 3.01 11.76 -0.07
C LEU A 120 2.53 13.17 -0.43
N SER A 121 2.44 13.52 -1.71
CA SER A 121 1.88 14.82 -2.14
C SER A 121 0.40 14.96 -1.79
N THR A 122 -0.30 13.86 -1.48
CA THR A 122 -1.70 13.86 -1.04
C THR A 122 -1.87 14.30 0.42
N ILE A 123 -0.84 14.12 1.25
CA ILE A 123 -0.85 14.51 2.68
C ILE A 123 0.05 15.70 2.99
N PHE A 124 1.04 15.98 2.14
CA PHE A 124 2.03 17.04 2.30
C PHE A 124 2.00 18.00 1.10
N VAL A 125 0.86 18.66 0.89
CA VAL A 125 0.65 19.53 -0.26
C VAL A 125 1.56 20.76 -0.14
N GLY A 126 2.49 20.92 -1.09
CA GLY A 126 3.39 22.08 -1.14
C GLY A 126 4.50 22.11 -0.07
N ASP A 127 4.67 21.02 0.70
CA ASP A 127 5.74 20.90 1.69
C ASP A 127 6.96 20.23 1.05
N GLU A 128 8.02 21.00 0.79
CA GLU A 128 9.26 20.51 0.21
C GLU A 128 10.21 19.86 1.24
N ALA A 129 9.85 19.90 2.53
CA ALA A 129 10.70 19.48 3.64
C ALA A 129 10.06 18.35 4.46
N VAL A 130 9.40 17.40 3.79
CA VAL A 130 8.75 16.26 4.45
C VAL A 130 9.78 15.36 5.14
N TYR A 131 9.67 15.25 6.46
CA TYR A 131 10.40 14.27 7.27
C TYR A 131 9.40 13.35 7.99
N LEU A 132 9.25 12.13 7.47
CA LEU A 132 8.24 11.16 7.91
C LEU A 132 8.34 10.76 9.38
N PRO A 133 9.53 10.63 10.00
CA PRO A 133 9.63 10.30 11.42
C PRO A 133 8.98 11.31 12.36
N HIS A 134 8.74 12.55 11.94
CA HIS A 134 8.04 13.56 12.76
C HIS A 134 6.51 13.44 12.68
N VAL A 135 5.99 12.48 11.91
CA VAL A 135 4.57 12.33 11.65
C VAL A 135 4.09 11.05 12.33
N PRO A 136 3.31 11.13 13.43
CA PRO A 136 2.95 9.99 14.28
C PRO A 136 2.28 8.82 13.55
N LEU A 137 1.64 9.08 12.41
CA LEU A 137 1.11 8.04 11.53
C LEU A 137 2.19 7.02 11.14
N PHE A 138 3.37 7.47 10.72
CA PHE A 138 4.43 6.62 10.18
C PHE A 138 5.18 5.82 11.23
N GLU A 139 5.05 6.17 12.51
CA GLU A 139 5.64 5.39 13.61
C GLU A 139 5.05 3.99 13.70
N ARG A 140 3.81 3.79 13.23
CA ARG A 140 3.07 2.51 13.35
C ARG A 140 3.09 1.68 12.07
N ILE A 141 3.45 2.30 10.95
CA ILE A 141 3.43 1.64 9.65
C ILE A 141 4.55 0.60 9.58
N THR A 142 4.15 -0.63 9.24
CA THR A 142 5.05 -1.76 9.02
C THR A 142 5.25 -2.05 7.54
N HIS A 143 4.21 -1.80 6.73
CA HIS A 143 4.19 -1.98 5.29
C HIS A 143 3.87 -0.63 4.63
N LEU A 144 4.83 -0.08 3.88
CA LEU A 144 4.67 1.23 3.26
C LEU A 144 4.92 1.11 1.76
N HIS A 145 3.94 1.53 0.97
CA HIS A 145 4.12 1.77 -0.45
C HIS A 145 4.00 3.27 -0.74
N ILE A 146 5.03 3.83 -1.37
CA ILE A 146 5.03 5.21 -1.82
C ILE A 146 5.00 5.27 -3.34
N THR A 147 3.95 5.87 -3.86
CA THR A 147 3.72 6.03 -5.31
C THR A 147 4.55 7.16 -5.93
N ASN A 148 5.03 8.11 -5.12
CA ASN A 148 5.88 9.21 -5.57
C ASN A 148 7.24 8.72 -6.03
N THR A 149 7.59 9.02 -7.28
CA THR A 149 8.93 8.73 -7.80
C THR A 149 10.01 9.60 -7.16
N TRP A 150 9.65 10.81 -6.74
CA TRP A 150 10.62 11.81 -6.26
C TRP A 150 11.21 11.53 -4.88
N VAL A 151 10.69 10.56 -4.13
CA VAL A 151 11.10 10.32 -2.73
C VAL A 151 12.56 9.89 -2.61
N LEU A 152 13.15 9.41 -3.71
CA LEU A 152 14.59 9.09 -3.78
C LEU A 152 15.42 10.13 -4.54
N TRP A 153 14.85 11.26 -4.97
CA TRP A 153 15.51 12.20 -5.91
C TRP A 153 16.29 13.34 -5.24
N GLY A 154 16.21 13.51 -3.91
CA GLY A 154 16.71 14.73 -3.27
C GLY A 154 17.04 14.59 -1.80
N ARG A 155 16.34 15.34 -0.93
CA ARG A 155 16.52 15.29 0.53
C ARG A 155 15.96 14.00 1.11
N SER A 156 16.55 13.50 2.18
CA SER A 156 16.02 12.32 2.87
C SER A 156 14.66 12.66 3.46
N THR A 157 13.69 11.78 3.21
CA THR A 157 12.38 11.79 3.86
C THR A 157 12.40 11.12 5.23
N GLY A 158 13.56 10.60 5.67
CA GLY A 158 13.73 9.90 6.94
C GLY A 158 13.16 8.49 6.95
N LEU A 159 12.90 7.89 5.79
CA LEU A 159 12.38 6.51 5.68
C LEU A 159 13.25 5.49 6.42
N GLU A 160 14.57 5.68 6.40
CA GLU A 160 15.56 4.86 7.09
C GLU A 160 15.43 4.91 8.63
N SER A 161 14.79 5.96 9.16
CA SER A 161 14.58 6.17 10.58
C SER A 161 13.23 5.65 11.08
N LEU A 162 12.36 5.14 10.20
CA LEU A 162 11.06 4.61 10.59
C LEU A 162 11.22 3.28 11.33
N ALA A 163 11.05 3.32 12.64
CA ALA A 163 11.36 2.21 13.52
C ALA A 163 10.58 0.94 13.17
N ASN A 164 9.30 1.01 12.84
CA ASN A 164 8.49 -0.19 12.63
C ASN A 164 8.43 -0.66 11.17
N LEU A 165 9.08 0.06 10.25
CA LEU A 165 9.04 -0.26 8.83
C LEU A 165 9.82 -1.55 8.51
N THR A 166 9.10 -2.57 8.03
CA THR A 166 9.66 -3.88 7.64
C THR A 166 9.56 -4.14 6.15
N HIS A 167 8.53 -3.60 5.50
CA HIS A 167 8.28 -3.77 4.08
C HIS A 167 8.12 -2.40 3.44
N LEU A 168 8.98 -2.09 2.48
CA LEU A 168 8.96 -0.82 1.77
C LEU A 168 8.85 -1.07 0.28
N SER A 169 8.03 -0.27 -0.39
CA SER A 169 7.83 -0.33 -1.82
C SER A 169 7.86 1.06 -2.42
N LEU A 170 8.72 1.26 -3.42
CA LEU A 170 9.00 2.57 -4.02
C LEU A 170 8.99 2.47 -5.54
N HIS A 171 8.45 3.49 -6.21
CA HIS A 171 8.74 3.67 -7.62
C HIS A 171 10.12 4.27 -7.81
N ILE A 172 10.91 3.67 -8.69
CA ILE A 172 12.27 4.12 -8.98
C ILE A 172 12.39 4.72 -10.38
N SER A 173 13.37 5.60 -10.52
CA SER A 173 13.95 6.01 -11.79
C SER A 173 15.46 5.93 -11.62
N THR A 174 16.12 5.15 -12.47
CA THR A 174 17.58 4.97 -12.40
C THR A 174 18.33 6.30 -12.65
N MET A 175 17.72 7.23 -13.39
CA MET A 175 18.29 8.55 -13.66
C MET A 175 18.42 9.42 -12.41
N TYR A 176 17.51 9.27 -11.45
CA TYR A 176 17.42 10.12 -10.26
C TYR A 176 17.59 9.33 -8.96
N LEU A 177 18.15 8.11 -9.05
CA LEU A 177 18.35 7.26 -7.89
C LEU A 177 19.46 7.82 -7.01
N HIS A 178 19.10 8.39 -5.86
CA HIS A 178 20.09 8.82 -4.89
C HIS A 178 20.63 7.63 -4.08
N VAL A 179 21.80 7.13 -4.51
CA VAL A 179 22.48 5.94 -3.97
C VAL A 179 22.61 5.96 -2.44
N LEU A 180 22.88 7.13 -1.85
CA LEU A 180 23.07 7.27 -0.41
C LEU A 180 21.80 6.95 0.37
N HIS A 181 20.62 7.29 -0.15
CA HIS A 181 19.35 6.98 0.50
C HIS A 181 19.05 5.49 0.44
N LEU A 182 19.25 4.88 -0.73
CA LEU A 182 19.06 3.44 -0.88
C LEU A 182 20.00 2.66 0.05
N ARG A 183 21.26 3.09 0.17
CA ARG A 183 22.19 2.50 1.15
C ARG A 183 21.75 2.73 2.59
N ALA A 184 21.26 3.92 2.94
CA ALA A 184 20.76 4.21 4.29
C ALA A 184 19.59 3.29 4.66
N LEU A 185 18.62 3.12 3.76
CA LEU A 185 17.50 2.18 3.93
C LEU A 185 17.98 0.74 4.18
N LEU A 186 18.97 0.29 3.41
CA LEU A 186 19.51 -1.06 3.52
C LEU A 186 20.46 -1.23 4.71
N ARG A 187 21.03 -0.17 5.28
CA ARG A 187 21.82 -0.31 6.52
C ARG A 187 20.94 -0.65 7.73
N GLY A 188 19.64 -0.33 7.67
CA GLY A 188 18.69 -0.69 8.71
C GLY A 188 18.50 -2.21 8.83
N ASN A 189 18.52 -2.71 10.07
CA ASN A 189 18.37 -4.14 10.36
C ASN A 189 16.91 -4.61 10.29
N ARG A 190 15.96 -3.67 10.32
CA ARG A 190 14.53 -3.98 10.43
C ARG A 190 13.86 -4.19 9.08
N LEU A 191 14.34 -3.50 8.04
CA LEU A 191 13.80 -3.64 6.71
C LEU A 191 14.06 -5.06 6.21
N GLN A 192 12.97 -5.80 5.95
CA GLN A 192 12.98 -7.18 5.50
C GLN A 192 12.83 -7.28 3.99
N VAL A 193 11.99 -6.42 3.40
CA VAL A 193 11.70 -6.41 1.96
C VAL A 193 11.74 -4.97 1.44
N LEU A 194 12.40 -4.80 0.30
CA LEU A 194 12.38 -3.57 -0.47
C LEU A 194 11.96 -3.85 -1.91
N VAL A 195 10.76 -3.41 -2.29
CA VAL A 195 10.28 -3.53 -3.67
C VAL A 195 10.59 -2.25 -4.43
N LEU A 196 11.29 -2.37 -5.56
CA LEU A 196 11.58 -1.29 -6.47
C LEU A 196 10.75 -1.47 -7.75
N TRP A 197 9.77 -0.60 -7.95
CA TRP A 197 8.95 -0.59 -9.16
C TRP A 197 9.66 0.19 -10.27
N ARG A 198 10.14 -0.54 -11.28
CA ARG A 198 10.70 0.06 -12.50
C ARG A 198 9.57 0.51 -13.42
N ARG A 199 9.75 1.65 -14.09
CA ARG A 199 8.87 2.12 -15.16
C ARG A 199 9.46 1.79 -16.51
N GLU A 200 8.62 1.53 -17.50
CA GLU A 200 9.10 1.45 -18.89
C GLU A 200 9.68 2.81 -19.32
N PRO A 201 10.79 2.82 -20.07
CA PRO A 201 11.41 1.69 -20.77
C PRO A 201 12.47 0.92 -19.95
N GLU A 202 12.65 1.19 -18.66
CA GLU A 202 13.69 0.53 -17.85
C GLU A 202 13.41 -0.97 -17.72
N THR A 203 14.36 -1.80 -18.14
CA THR A 203 14.29 -3.26 -17.99
C THR A 203 14.80 -3.71 -16.63
N TYR A 204 14.46 -4.94 -16.23
CA TYR A 204 14.99 -5.54 -15.00
C TYR A 204 16.53 -5.54 -14.99
N ASN A 205 17.15 -5.95 -16.10
CA ASN A 205 18.60 -5.99 -16.26
C ASN A 205 19.21 -4.59 -16.14
N HIS A 206 18.57 -3.56 -16.70
CA HIS A 206 19.06 -2.19 -16.59
C HIS A 206 19.11 -1.74 -15.12
N VAL A 207 18.01 -1.91 -14.37
CA VAL A 207 17.98 -1.58 -12.94
C VAL A 207 19.01 -2.40 -12.15
N GLN A 208 19.14 -3.70 -12.43
CA GLN A 208 20.10 -4.56 -11.74
C GLN A 208 21.56 -4.14 -12.04
N CYS A 209 21.88 -3.77 -13.27
CA CYS A 209 23.18 -3.22 -13.65
C CYS A 209 23.45 -1.89 -12.90
N CYS A 210 22.46 -1.01 -12.83
CA CYS A 210 22.56 0.25 -12.07
C CYS A 210 22.83 -0.01 -10.59
N LEU A 211 22.11 -0.92 -9.94
CA LEU A 211 22.37 -1.30 -8.54
C LEU A 211 23.76 -1.92 -8.35
N SER A 212 24.20 -2.74 -9.32
CA SER A 212 25.50 -3.38 -9.28
C SER A 212 26.67 -2.40 -9.44
N SER A 213 26.53 -1.39 -10.32
CA SER A 213 27.58 -0.38 -10.54
C SER A 213 27.79 0.50 -9.30
N ILE A 214 26.78 0.62 -8.44
CA ILE A 214 26.85 1.32 -7.15
C ILE A 214 27.07 0.36 -5.98
N SER A 215 27.52 -0.86 -6.24
CA SER A 215 27.85 -1.89 -5.24
C SER A 215 26.70 -2.24 -4.28
N ILE A 216 25.44 -2.16 -4.75
CA ILE A 216 24.28 -2.61 -4.00
C ILE A 216 23.90 -4.02 -4.47
N ARG A 217 24.18 -5.00 -3.62
CA ARG A 217 23.78 -6.40 -3.80
C ARG A 217 23.14 -6.87 -2.51
N ASP A 218 21.82 -6.75 -2.43
CA ASP A 218 21.06 -7.08 -1.22
C ASP A 218 19.89 -8.01 -1.55
N ALA A 219 19.80 -9.13 -0.82
CA ALA A 219 18.78 -10.15 -1.02
C ALA A 219 17.35 -9.66 -0.79
N ARG A 220 17.20 -8.55 -0.03
CA ARG A 220 15.91 -7.95 0.31
C ARG A 220 15.29 -7.16 -0.84
N ILE A 221 16.09 -6.80 -1.85
CA ILE A 221 15.62 -5.99 -2.98
C ILE A 221 14.88 -6.86 -3.99
N VAL A 222 13.62 -6.54 -4.29
CA VAL A 222 12.81 -7.15 -5.36
C VAL A 222 12.50 -6.09 -6.40
N ILE A 223 12.84 -6.32 -7.67
CA ILE A 223 12.56 -5.39 -8.76
C ILE A 223 11.31 -5.88 -9.49
N MET A 224 10.30 -5.04 -9.63
CA MET A 224 9.01 -5.37 -10.28
C MET A 224 8.64 -4.36 -11.36
N ASN A 225 7.82 -4.78 -12.34
CA ASN A 225 7.32 -3.89 -13.39
C ASN A 225 6.12 -3.10 -12.88
N SER A 226 6.17 -1.76 -12.92
CA SER A 226 5.05 -0.91 -12.51
C SER A 226 3.79 -1.09 -13.34
N ALA A 227 3.88 -1.65 -14.55
CA ALA A 227 2.70 -1.99 -15.35
C ALA A 227 1.78 -3.01 -14.64
N LEU A 228 2.35 -3.85 -13.78
CA LEU A 228 1.60 -4.85 -13.01
C LEU A 228 1.10 -4.29 -11.67
N PHE A 229 1.39 -3.04 -11.33
CA PHE A 229 1.12 -2.48 -10.01
C PHE A 229 -0.34 -2.69 -9.57
N ARG A 230 -1.29 -2.38 -10.46
CA ARG A 230 -2.73 -2.53 -10.19
C ARG A 230 -3.15 -3.97 -9.90
N GLU A 231 -2.47 -4.95 -10.50
CA GLU A 231 -2.79 -6.36 -10.27
C GLU A 231 -2.44 -6.79 -8.84
N TYR A 232 -1.48 -6.12 -8.21
CA TYR A 232 -1.00 -6.46 -6.86
C TYR A 232 -1.55 -5.57 -5.75
N THR A 233 -2.05 -4.37 -6.04
CA THR A 233 -2.45 -3.40 -5.00
C THR A 233 -3.86 -3.58 -4.46
N HIS A 234 -4.69 -4.40 -5.10
CA HIS A 234 -6.04 -4.70 -4.59
C HIS A 234 -6.06 -5.78 -3.50
N GLU A 235 -4.95 -6.52 -3.35
CA GLU A 235 -4.76 -7.54 -2.31
C GLU A 235 -3.42 -7.30 -1.59
N GLU A 236 -3.32 -6.19 -0.84
CA GLU A 236 -2.06 -5.75 -0.21
C GLU A 236 -1.39 -6.86 0.63
N HIS A 237 -2.16 -7.58 1.45
CA HIS A 237 -1.64 -8.73 2.20
C HIS A 237 -1.00 -9.79 1.29
N ALA A 238 -1.69 -10.20 0.22
CA ALA A 238 -1.19 -11.23 -0.70
C ALA A 238 0.07 -10.76 -1.44
N PHE A 239 0.13 -9.47 -1.79
CA PHE A 239 1.31 -8.87 -2.40
C PHE A 239 2.53 -8.94 -1.47
N TRP A 240 2.40 -8.52 -0.22
CA TRP A 240 3.52 -8.51 0.73
C TRP A 240 4.00 -9.93 1.08
N ASP A 241 3.08 -10.88 1.23
CA ASP A 241 3.41 -12.28 1.45
C ASP A 241 4.19 -12.87 0.27
N TYR A 242 3.76 -12.56 -0.95
CA TYR A 242 4.44 -12.97 -2.18
C TYR A 242 5.87 -12.44 -2.26
N VAL A 243 6.08 -11.12 -2.12
CA VAL A 243 7.43 -10.55 -2.18
C VAL A 243 8.31 -10.97 -0.99
N GLY A 244 7.71 -11.18 0.18
CA GLY A 244 8.38 -11.73 1.35
C GLY A 244 8.87 -13.16 1.13
N ALA A 245 8.06 -14.01 0.49
CA ALA A 245 8.45 -15.36 0.10
C ALA A 245 9.63 -15.35 -0.88
N MET A 246 9.63 -14.44 -1.87
CA MET A 246 10.76 -14.28 -2.79
C MET A 246 12.06 -13.92 -2.06
N VAL A 247 12.02 -12.98 -1.11
CA VAL A 247 13.20 -12.59 -0.34
C VAL A 247 13.69 -13.74 0.55
N ARG A 248 12.80 -14.47 1.22
CA ARG A 248 13.17 -15.65 2.03
C ARG A 248 13.86 -16.71 1.18
N TRP A 249 13.31 -17.03 0.01
CA TRP A 249 13.90 -17.97 -0.93
C TRP A 249 15.30 -17.52 -1.40
N ARG A 250 15.47 -16.23 -1.74
CA ARG A 250 16.78 -15.68 -2.14
C ARG A 250 17.81 -15.79 -1.02
N LYS A 251 17.46 -15.42 0.22
CA LYS A 251 18.36 -15.54 1.37
C LYS A 251 18.81 -16.99 1.59
N ALA A 252 17.91 -17.96 1.44
CA ALA A 252 18.24 -19.38 1.53
C ALA A 252 19.12 -19.87 0.37
N SER A 253 18.93 -19.32 -0.84
CA SER A 253 19.60 -19.76 -2.07
C SER A 253 20.96 -19.11 -2.31
N MET A 254 21.21 -17.90 -1.77
CA MET A 254 22.51 -17.21 -1.90
C MET A 254 23.66 -17.96 -1.20
N GLY A 255 23.36 -18.91 -0.31
CA GLY A 255 24.36 -19.84 0.24
C GLY A 255 24.62 -21.07 -0.64
N LYS A 256 23.90 -21.28 -1.76
CA LYS A 256 23.94 -22.53 -2.51
C LYS A 256 24.04 -22.44 -4.04
N ILE A 257 23.53 -21.42 -4.75
CA ILE A 257 23.50 -21.42 -6.24
C ILE A 257 23.61 -20.00 -6.83
N SER A 258 24.34 -19.84 -7.96
CA SER A 258 24.42 -18.61 -8.75
C SER A 258 23.05 -18.23 -9.35
N GLN A 259 22.64 -16.98 -9.13
CA GLN A 259 21.36 -16.38 -9.52
C GLN A 259 20.91 -16.76 -10.94
N THR A 260 19.98 -17.72 -11.05
CA THR A 260 19.20 -17.96 -12.27
C THR A 260 17.77 -17.46 -12.08
N HIS A 261 17.26 -16.86 -13.15
CA HIS A 261 16.04 -16.06 -13.28
C HIS A 261 14.78 -16.68 -12.67
N TRP A 262 14.17 -16.03 -11.67
CA TRP A 262 12.72 -16.13 -11.42
C TRP A 262 12.01 -15.05 -12.22
N LEU A 263 11.90 -15.30 -13.52
CA LEU A 263 10.94 -14.64 -14.41
C LEU A 263 10.12 -15.74 -15.08
N VAL A 264 9.56 -16.66 -14.29
CA VAL A 264 8.66 -17.70 -14.80
C VAL A 264 7.53 -17.93 -13.80
N THR A 265 6.31 -17.62 -14.29
CA THR A 265 4.99 -18.14 -13.91
C THR A 265 4.43 -17.91 -12.50
N TYR A 266 3.69 -16.81 -12.33
CA TYR A 266 2.43 -16.82 -11.56
C TYR A 266 1.18 -16.81 -12.47
N LYS A 267 1.37 -16.89 -13.81
CA LYS A 267 0.28 -16.87 -14.79
C LYS A 267 -0.38 -18.22 -15.09
N ASN A 268 0.06 -19.33 -14.47
CA ASN A 268 -0.41 -20.68 -14.84
C ASN A 268 -1.07 -21.49 -13.69
N SER A 269 -1.50 -20.86 -12.59
CA SER A 269 -2.13 -21.60 -11.47
C SER A 269 -3.48 -21.06 -11.03
N CYS A 270 -4.11 -20.18 -11.81
CA CYS A 270 -5.53 -19.86 -11.70
C CYS A 270 -6.17 -19.91 -13.09
N SER A 271 -6.40 -21.13 -13.57
CA SER A 271 -7.31 -21.43 -14.69
C SER A 271 -7.96 -22.78 -14.42
#